data_AF-A0A1V5TTQ0-F1
#
_entry.id   AF-A0A1V5TTQ0-F1
#
_cell.length_a   1.000
_cell.length_b   1.000
_cell.length_c   1.000
_cell.angle_alpha   90.00
_cell.angle_beta   90.00
_cell.angle_gamma   90.00
#
_symmetry.space_group_name_H-M   'P 1'
#
loop_
_entity.id
_entity.type
_entity.pdbx_description
1 polymer ?
#
loop_
_entity_poly.entity_id
_entity_poly.type
_entity_poly.pdbx_seq_one_letter_code
_entity_poly.pdbx_strand_id
1 'polypeptide(L)'
;MRPIYLYANTNGILRKIAVDMAYLLSHKKIRLPKYYFEDGLHFIYSDSKNSNKIEQYFLTKDKVVKEDNDFFYFDIPFNLNQVIGTSI
;
A
#
# COMPACT_ATOMS: atom_id res chain seq x y z
N MET A 1 -3.52 -0.40 17.10
CA MET A 1 -3.41 0.04 15.69
C MET A 1 -3.53 -1.19 14.81
N ARG A 2 -4.32 -1.13 13.73
CA ARG A 2 -4.50 -2.30 12.84
C ARG A 2 -3.33 -2.43 11.85
N PRO A 3 -2.91 -3.65 11.50
CA PRO A 3 -1.92 -3.84 10.45
C PRO A 3 -2.49 -3.38 9.09
N ILE A 4 -1.63 -2.75 8.28
CA ILE A 4 -1.95 -2.35 6.92
C ILE A 4 -1.18 -3.26 5.96
N TYR A 5 -1.89 -3.71 4.92
CA TYR A 5 -1.34 -4.61 3.92
C TYR A 5 -1.41 -3.97 2.55
N LEU A 6 -0.37 -4.25 1.77
CA LEU A 6 -0.38 -4.19 0.33
C LEU A 6 -0.91 -5.50 -0.22
N TYR A 7 -1.59 -5.44 -1.35
CA TYR A 7 -2.08 -6.59 -2.07
C TYR A 7 -1.37 -6.68 -3.41
N ALA A 8 -0.96 -7.88 -3.76
CA ALA A 8 -0.45 -8.18 -5.08
C ALA A 8 -1.22 -9.38 -5.64
N ASN A 9 -1.66 -9.28 -6.89
CA ASN A 9 -2.31 -10.38 -7.58
C ASN A 9 -1.32 -11.00 -8.54
N THR A 10 -0.98 -12.26 -8.31
CA THR A 10 -0.07 -13.01 -9.18
C THR A 10 -0.73 -14.31 -9.56
N ASN A 11 -1.01 -14.47 -10.85
CA ASN A 11 -1.68 -15.65 -11.41
C ASN A 11 -3.03 -15.97 -10.73
N GLY A 12 -3.79 -14.95 -10.34
CA GLY A 12 -5.09 -15.11 -9.67
C GLY A 12 -5.02 -15.32 -8.16
N ILE A 13 -3.81 -15.43 -7.59
CA ILE A 13 -3.60 -15.54 -6.15
C ILE A 13 -3.33 -14.14 -5.57
N LEU A 14 -4.21 -13.71 -4.66
CA LEU A 14 -4.04 -12.45 -3.94
C LEU A 14 -3.15 -12.66 -2.73
N ARG A 15 -1.96 -12.05 -2.73
CA ARG A 15 -0.98 -12.07 -1.64
C ARG A 15 -1.06 -10.79 -0.84
N LYS A 16 -0.90 -10.90 0.48
CA LYS A 16 -0.83 -9.76 1.41
C LYS A 16 0.62 -9.53 1.80
N ILE A 17 1.12 -8.31 1.58
CA ILE A 17 2.46 -7.88 1.99
C ILE A 17 2.30 -6.87 3.12
N ALA A 18 2.89 -7.16 4.27
CA ALA A 18 2.84 -6.26 5.41
C ALA A 18 3.63 -4.98 5.14
N VAL A 19 3.03 -3.83 5.40
CA VAL A 19 3.72 -2.54 5.31
C VAL A 19 4.50 -2.30 6.59
N ASP A 20 5.65 -1.63 6.47
CA ASP A 20 6.40 -1.10 7.61
C ASP A 20 5.60 -0.02 8.33
N MET A 21 4.86 -0.45 9.37
CA MET A 21 3.97 0.42 10.14
C MET A 21 4.72 1.47 10.94
N ALA A 22 5.95 1.19 11.39
CA ALA A 22 6.74 2.13 12.17
C ALA A 22 7.16 3.32 11.29
N TYR A 23 7.70 3.03 10.11
CA TYR A 23 8.08 4.08 9.17
C TYR A 23 6.86 4.86 8.68
N LEU A 24 5.77 4.14 8.38
CA LEU A 24 4.52 4.70 7.92
C LEU A 24 3.93 5.72 8.89
N LEU A 25 3.91 5.43 10.19
CA LEU A 25 3.38 6.35 11.18
C LEU A 25 4.23 7.60 11.36
N SER A 26 5.55 7.42 11.47
CA SER A 26 6.47 8.54 11.75
C SER A 26 6.59 9.49 10.56
N HIS A 27 6.53 8.97 9.33
CA HIS A 27 6.82 9.75 8.13
C HIS A 27 5.61 9.95 7.20
N LYS A 28 4.48 9.27 7.46
CA LYS A 28 3.29 9.25 6.59
C LYS A 28 3.62 8.82 5.15
N LYS A 29 4.63 7.96 5.00
CA LYS A 29 5.13 7.44 3.73
C LYS A 29 5.28 5.93 3.80
N ILE A 30 5.08 5.27 2.68
CA ILE A 30 5.36 3.83 2.59
C ILE A 30 6.84 3.67 2.27
N ARG A 31 7.50 2.82 3.04
CA ARG A 31 8.83 2.30 2.73
C ARG A 31 8.66 0.85 2.30
N LEU A 32 8.93 0.57 1.03
CA LEU A 32 8.80 -0.76 0.45
C LEU A 32 10.19 -1.26 0.02
N PRO A 33 10.68 -2.39 0.55
CA PRO A 33 11.90 -3.00 0.05
C PRO A 33 11.80 -3.31 -1.44
N LYS A 34 12.85 -3.01 -2.22
CA LYS A 34 12.83 -3.18 -3.69
C LYS A 34 12.55 -4.61 -4.12
N TYR A 35 12.99 -5.61 -3.35
CA TYR A 35 12.74 -7.01 -3.64
C TYR A 35 11.28 -7.45 -3.43
N TYR A 36 10.48 -6.66 -2.70
CA TYR A 36 9.03 -6.87 -2.61
C TYR A 36 8.26 -6.13 -3.70
N PHE A 37 8.91 -5.25 -4.48
CA PHE A 37 8.23 -4.51 -5.52
C PHE A 37 7.91 -5.40 -6.71
N GLU A 38 6.62 -5.57 -6.99
CA GLU A 38 6.09 -6.32 -8.11
C GLU A 38 4.91 -5.58 -8.76
N ASP A 39 4.67 -5.87 -10.03
CA ASP A 39 3.59 -5.23 -10.79
C ASP A 39 2.23 -5.62 -10.20
N GLY A 40 1.33 -4.62 -10.11
CA GLY A 40 0.00 -4.81 -9.55
C GLY A 40 -0.09 -4.71 -8.03
N LEU A 41 0.99 -4.31 -7.35
CA LEU A 41 0.93 -3.92 -5.93
C LEU A 41 -0.06 -2.77 -5.73
N HIS A 42 -0.98 -2.93 -4.79
CA HIS A 42 -1.97 -1.90 -4.49
C HIS A 42 -2.46 -1.93 -3.05
N PHE A 43 -2.96 -0.78 -2.59
CA PHE A 43 -3.83 -0.71 -1.42
C PHE A 43 -5.28 -0.87 -1.84
N ILE A 44 -6.07 -1.42 -0.93
CA ILE A 44 -7.52 -1.37 -0.99
C ILE A 44 -7.97 -0.35 0.05
N TYR A 45 -8.72 0.66 -0.34
CA TYR A 45 -9.21 1.70 0.58
C TYR A 45 -10.65 2.07 0.28
N SER A 46 -11.38 2.54 1.29
CA SER A 46 -12.73 3.08 1.14
C SER A 46 -12.68 4.53 0.67
N ASP A 47 -13.53 4.90 -0.27
CA ASP A 47 -13.67 6.31 -0.69
C ASP A 47 -14.09 7.22 0.49
N SER A 48 -13.67 8.48 0.44
CA SER A 48 -13.97 9.49 1.47
C SER A 48 -15.43 9.94 1.48
N LYS A 49 -16.11 9.89 0.32
CA LYS A 49 -17.48 10.36 0.15
C LYS A 49 -18.49 9.22 0.21
N ASN A 50 -18.08 8.01 -0.15
CA ASN A 50 -18.94 6.83 -0.11
C ASN A 50 -18.22 5.62 0.48
N SER A 51 -18.53 5.28 1.73
CA SER A 51 -17.95 4.14 2.44
C SER A 51 -18.24 2.77 1.81
N ASN A 52 -19.28 2.67 0.96
CA ASN A 52 -19.59 1.44 0.22
C ASN A 52 -18.75 1.28 -1.04
N LYS A 53 -18.03 2.32 -1.45
CA LYS A 53 -17.15 2.28 -2.62
C LYS A 53 -15.73 1.92 -2.19
N ILE A 54 -15.26 0.78 -2.67
CA ILE A 54 -13.90 0.30 -2.47
C ILE A 54 -13.09 0.67 -3.70
N GLU A 55 -11.94 1.31 -3.49
CA GLU A 55 -11.00 1.69 -4.54
C GLU A 55 -9.64 1.03 -4.33
N GLN A 56 -8.88 0.93 -5.43
CA GLN A 56 -7.55 0.35 -5.45
C GLN A 56 -6.52 1.42 -5.79
N TYR A 57 -5.52 1.60 -4.94
CA TYR A 57 -4.40 2.50 -5.22
C TYR A 57 -3.15 1.71 -5.55
N PHE A 58 -2.80 1.67 -6.83
CA PHE A 58 -1.63 0.94 -7.32
C PHE A 58 -0.33 1.69 -7.04
N LEU A 59 0.65 0.98 -6.50
CA LEU A 59 2.04 1.39 -6.36
C LEU A 59 2.78 1.04 -7.65
N THR A 60 3.02 2.05 -8.47
CA THR A 60 3.70 1.93 -9.75
C THR A 60 4.99 2.74 -9.73
N LYS A 61 5.96 2.39 -10.59
CA LYS A 61 7.29 3.02 -10.58
C LYS A 61 7.26 4.53 -10.79
N ASP A 62 6.30 5.03 -11.56
CA ASP A 62 6.08 6.47 -11.79
C ASP A 62 5.66 7.24 -10.53
N LYS A 63 5.13 6.54 -9.52
CA LYS A 63 4.70 7.13 -8.24
C LYS A 63 5.79 7.06 -7.16
N VAL A 64 6.97 6.54 -7.48
CA VAL A 64 8.10 6.51 -6.56
C VAL A 64 8.58 7.93 -6.34
N VAL A 65 8.45 8.42 -5.11
CA VAL A 65 8.81 9.79 -4.73
C VAL A 65 10.29 9.90 -4.40
N LYS A 66 10.86 8.81 -3.86
CA LYS A 66 12.27 8.67 -3.57
C LYS A 66 12.65 7.20 -3.66
N GLU A 67 13.90 6.94 -4.03
CA GLU A 67 14.53 5.64 -3.86
C GLU A 67 15.85 5.78 -3.12
N ASP A 68 16.24 4.75 -2.39
CA ASP A 68 17.62 4.53 -1.96
C ASP A 68 18.13 3.20 -2.55
N ASN A 69 19.21 2.63 -2.01
CA ASN A 69 19.75 1.38 -2.53
C ASN A 69 18.78 0.19 -2.37
N ASP A 70 18.00 0.17 -1.28
CA ASP A 70 17.26 -1.01 -0.82
C ASP A 70 15.74 -0.82 -0.82
N PHE A 71 15.25 0.42 -0.86
CA PHE A 71 13.85 0.77 -0.69
C PHE A 71 13.32 1.75 -1.75
N PHE A 72 12.04 1.56 -2.08
CA PHE A 72 11.19 2.55 -2.74
C PHE A 72 10.32 3.26 -1.70
N TYR A 73 10.17 4.57 -1.88
CA TYR A 73 9.32 5.40 -1.03
C TYR A 73 8.14 5.94 -1.83
N PHE A 74 6.95 5.80 -1.26
CA PHE A 74 5.70 6.27 -1.85
C PHE A 74 4.97 7.21 -0.90
N ASP A 75 4.38 8.26 -1.45
CA ASP A 75 3.42 9.09 -0.73
C ASP A 75 2.05 8.41 -0.69
N ILE A 76 1.28 8.73 0.34
CA ILE A 76 -0.06 8.17 0.54
C ILE A 76 -1.09 9.27 0.33
N PRO A 77 -1.94 9.18 -0.69
CA PRO A 77 -2.95 10.21 -0.98
C PRO A 77 -4.24 10.06 -0.17
N PHE A 78 -4.33 9.10 0.76
CA PHE A 78 -5.53 8.80 1.54
C PHE A 78 -5.24 8.70 3.05
N ASN A 79 -6.29 8.72 3.87
CA ASN A 79 -6.13 8.51 5.31
C ASN A 79 -5.94 7.01 5.61
N LEU A 80 -5.01 6.67 6.50
CA LEU A 80 -4.77 5.27 6.92
C LEU A 80 -6.02 4.60 7.51
N ASN A 81 -6.94 5.37 8.07
CA ASN A 81 -8.23 4.88 8.56
C ASN A 81 -9.17 4.41 7.45
N GLN A 82 -8.92 4.79 6.20
CA GLN A 82 -9.68 4.33 5.03
C GLN A 82 -9.12 3.04 4.45
N VAL A 83 -7.90 2.63 4.80
CA VAL A 83 -7.28 1.42 4.25
C VAL A 83 -7.96 0.17 4.79
N ILE A 84 -8.47 -0.66 3.90
CA ILE A 84 -9.21 -1.87 4.25
C ILE A 84 -8.21 -3.02 4.36
N GLY A 85 -8.02 -3.52 5.58
CA GLY A 85 -7.45 -4.85 5.79
C GLY A 85 -8.55 -5.87 5.55
N THR A 86 -8.67 -6.41 4.34
CA THR A 86 -9.58 -7.52 4.12
C THR A 86 -9.01 -8.71 4.87
N SER A 87 -9.69 -9.18 5.93
CA SER A 87 -9.60 -10.59 6.30
C SER A 87 -10.33 -11.32 5.18
N ILE A 88 -9.59 -12.15 4.45
CA ILE A 88 -10.18 -13.15 3.55
C ILE A 88 -10.29 -14.39 4.43
#